data_AF-A0A920J016-F1
#
_entry.id   AF-A0A920J016-F1
#
_cell.length_a   1.000
_cell.length_b   1.000
_cell.length_c   1.000
_cell.angle_alpha   90.00
_cell.angle_beta   90.00
_cell.angle_gamma   90.00
#
_symmetry.space_group_name_H-M   'P 1'
#
loop_
_entity.id
_entity.type
_entity.pdbx_description
1 polymer ?
#
loop_
_entity_poly.entity_id
_entity_poly.type
_entity_poly.pdbx_seq_one_letter_code
_entity_poly.pdbx_strand_id
1 'polypeptide(L)' 'MTEQIYNSDAYKQELESKIIEINEDYIVLDKTIFFPGGGGQPNDIGFISLGKDEIEINKVSWKDGKIAHFFLI' A
#
# COMPACT_ATOMS: atom_id res chain seq x y z
N MET A 1 8.69 -7.51 -6.97
CA MET A 1 7.55 -8.12 -6.25
C MET A 1 7.44 -7.40 -4.93
N THR A 2 6.25 -6.96 -4.53
CA THR A 2 6.04 -6.31 -3.23
C THR A 2 5.97 -7.39 -2.15
N GLU A 3 6.78 -7.27 -1.10
CA GLU A 3 6.71 -8.13 0.07
C GLU A 3 5.48 -7.80 0.92
N GLN A 4 4.70 -8.83 1.26
CA GLN A 4 3.39 -8.69 1.92
C GLN A 4 3.53 -8.92 3.42
N ILE A 5 3.82 -7.86 4.18
CA ILE A 5 4.10 -7.96 5.62
C ILE A 5 2.87 -8.40 6.41
N TYR A 6 1.67 -8.03 5.94
CA TYR A 6 0.39 -8.44 6.52
C TYR A 6 0.18 -9.96 6.60
N ASN A 7 0.89 -10.76 5.80
CA ASN A 7 0.82 -12.23 5.89
C ASN A 7 1.58 -12.79 7.10
N SER A 8 2.64 -12.09 7.53
CA SER A 8 3.49 -12.49 8.65
C SER A 8 3.12 -11.83 9.98
N ASP A 9 2.56 -10.61 9.91
CA ASP A 9 2.17 -9.82 11.07
C ASP A 9 0.96 -8.95 10.72
N ALA A 10 -0.24 -9.51 10.90
CA ALA A 10 -1.50 -8.87 10.56
C ALA A 10 -1.87 -7.70 11.51
N TYR A 11 -1.15 -7.54 12.63
CA TYR A 11 -1.42 -6.47 13.60
C TYR A 11 -0.46 -5.29 13.44
N LYS A 12 0.52 -5.37 12.53
CA LYS A 12 1.49 -4.29 12.29
C LYS A 12 0.81 -3.10 11.63
N GLN A 13 0.87 -1.94 12.27
CA GLN A 13 0.22 -0.71 11.80
C GLN A 13 1.18 0.31 11.17
N GLU A 14 2.49 0.12 11.32
CA GLU A 14 3.52 1.02 10.78
C GLU A 14 4.68 0.23 10.15
N LEU A 15 5.22 0.73 9.04
CA LEU A 15 6.31 0.10 8.29
C LEU A 15 7.10 1.13 7.48
N GLU A 16 8.43 1.16 7.64
CA GLU A 16 9.31 1.85 6.69
C GLU A 16 9.47 1.03 5.40
N SER A 17 9.25 1.65 4.24
CA SER A 17 9.35 1.03 2.92
C SER A 17 9.91 2.02 1.88
N LYS A 18 10.32 1.50 0.73
CA LYS A 18 10.79 2.28 -0.42
C LYS A 18 9.75 2.26 -1.54
N ILE A 19 9.52 3.43 -2.13
CA ILE A 19 8.80 3.54 -3.40
C ILE A 19 9.69 2.96 -4.51
N ILE A 20 9.14 1.99 -5.24
CA ILE A 20 9.83 1.35 -6.38
C ILE A 20 9.20 1.73 -7.73
N GLU A 21 8.02 2.33 -7.72
CA GLU A 21 7.34 2.83 -8.91
C GLU A 21 6.39 3.97 -8.55
N ILE A 22 6.34 4.99 -9.40
CA ILE A 22 5.43 6.13 -9.31
C ILE A 22 4.62 6.19 -10.61
N ASN A 23 3.30 6.25 -10.47
CA ASN A 23 2.37 6.50 -11.55
C ASN A 23 1.54 7.76 -11.22
N GLU A 24 0.64 8.15 -12.12
CA GLU A 24 -0.18 9.36 -11.96
C GLU A 24 -1.11 9.29 -10.74
N ASP A 25 -1.71 8.12 -10.49
CA ASP A 25 -2.77 7.91 -9.49
C ASP A 25 -2.39 6.94 -8.35
N TYR A 26 -1.24 6.26 -8.45
CA TYR A 26 -0.79 5.28 -7.44
C TYR A 26 0.74 5.13 -7.38
N ILE A 27 1.21 4.57 -6.26
CA ILE A 27 2.60 4.13 -6.08
C ILE A 27 2.69 2.64 -5.77
N VAL A 28 3.84 2.05 -6.09
CA VAL A 28 4.19 0.68 -5.71
C VAL A 28 5.36 0.71 -4.74
N LEU A 29 5.26 -0.09 -3.68
CA LEU A 29 6.23 -0.21 -2.61
C LEU A 29 7.02 -1.53 -2.73
N ASP A 30 8.25 -1.56 -2.21
CA ASP A 30 9.03 -2.80 -2.07
C ASP A 30 8.42 -3.78 -1.07
N LYS A 31 7.75 -3.26 -0.03
CA LYS A 31 7.02 -4.03 0.98
C LYS A 31 5.86 -3.21 1.56
N THR A 32 4.79 -3.87 1.99
CA THR A 32 3.62 -3.15 2.50
C THR A 32 2.90 -3.91 3.62
N ILE A 33 2.33 -3.17 4.56
CA ILE A 33 1.34 -3.65 5.53
C ILE A 33 -0.09 -3.50 5.02
N PHE A 34 -0.32 -2.69 3.98
CA PHE A 34 -1.66 -2.49 3.44
C PHE A 34 -2.14 -3.74 2.70
N PHE A 35 -3.24 -4.32 3.15
CA PHE A 35 -3.92 -5.40 2.47
C PHE A 35 -4.66 -4.85 1.23
N PRO A 36 -4.43 -5.40 0.02
CA PRO A 36 -5.10 -4.95 -1.22
C PRO A 36 -6.58 -5.35 -1.32
N GLY A 37 -7.15 -5.98 -0.30
CA GLY A 37 -8.48 -6.59 -0.36
C GLY A 37 -8.46 -7.96 -1.05
N GLY A 38 -9.55 -8.71 -0.89
CA GLY A 38 -9.72 -10.03 -1.50
C GLY A 38 -10.54 -10.99 -0.63
N GLY A 39 -11.16 -11.99 -1.25
CA GLY A 39 -11.93 -13.01 -0.51
C GLY A 39 -13.15 -12.47 0.24
N GLY A 40 -13.70 -11.32 -0.19
CA GLY A 40 -14.81 -10.62 0.48
C GLY A 40 -14.36 -9.63 1.56
N GLN A 41 -13.07 -9.57 1.89
CA GLN A 41 -12.51 -8.57 2.80
C GLN A 41 -12.17 -7.28 2.03
N PRO A 42 -12.55 -6.10 2.56
CA PRO A 42 -12.16 -4.81 1.98
C PRO A 42 -10.64 -4.60 2.04
N ASN A 43 -10.15 -3.64 1.27
CA ASN A 43 -8.75 -3.22 1.36
C ASN A 43 -8.52 -2.36 2.61
N ASP A 44 -7.24 -2.22 2.95
CA ASP A 44 -6.82 -1.27 3.97
C ASP A 44 -6.76 0.15 3.41
N ILE A 45 -6.97 1.10 4.30
CA ILE A 45 -6.82 2.55 4.09
C ILE A 45 -5.88 3.11 5.16
N GLY A 46 -5.29 4.27 4.90
CA GLY A 46 -4.33 4.88 5.81
C GLY A 46 -3.52 5.95 5.12
N PHE A 47 -2.28 6.12 5.54
CA PHE A 47 -1.40 7.15 5.00
C PHE A 47 0.03 6.64 4.80
N ILE A 48 0.75 7.28 3.89
CA ILE A 48 2.19 7.11 3.70
C ILE A 48 2.85 8.45 3.98
N SER A 49 3.73 8.49 4.98
CA SER A 49 4.48 9.69 5.35
C SER A 49 5.80 9.77 4.56
N LEU A 50 6.04 10.89 3.87
CA LEU A 50 7.32 11.25 3.23
C LEU A 50 7.89 12.50 3.90
N GLY A 51 8.72 12.31 4.92
CA GLY A 51 9.32 13.42 5.66
C GLY A 51 8.26 14.21 6.43
N LYS A 52 7.90 15.40 5.93
CA LYS A 52 6.83 16.23 6.53
C LYS A 52 5.49 16.10 5.79
N ASP A 53 5.51 15.50 4.61
CA ASP A 53 4.33 15.33 3.79
C ASP A 53 3.64 14.01 4.14
N GLU A 54 2.32 13.99 4.05
CA GLU A 54 1.50 12.79 4.25
C GLU A 54 0.60 12.60 3.03
N ILE A 55 0.63 11.39 2.49
CA ILE A 55 -0.18 11.00 1.34
C ILE A 55 -1.27 10.05 1.85
N GLU A 56 -2.53 10.47 1.75
CA GLU A 56 -3.67 9.61 2.08
C GLU A 56 -3.80 8.49 1.04
N ILE A 57 -3.98 7.26 1.51
CA ILE A 57 -4.20 6.06 0.71
C ILE A 57 -5.63 5.58 0.95
N ASN A 58 -6.49 5.82 -0.04
CA ASN A 58 -7.92 5.52 0.03
C ASN A 58 -8.31 4.22 -0.67
N LYS A 59 -7.36 3.62 -1.41
CA LYS A 59 -7.55 2.33 -2.06
C LYS A 59 -6.21 1.64 -2.22
N VAL A 60 -6.19 0.35 -1.90
CA VAL A 60 -5.09 -0.55 -2.26
C VAL A 60 -5.66 -1.70 -3.08
N SER A 61 -5.00 -2.09 -4.18
CA SER A 61 -5.45 -3.21 -5.01
C SER A 61 -4.32 -3.80 -5.86
N TRP A 62 -4.55 -5.02 -6.35
CA TRP A 62 -3.68 -5.62 -7.38
C TRP A 62 -3.83 -4.90 -8.72
N LYS A 63 -2.71 -4.49 -9.33
CA LYS A 63 -2.62 -3.90 -10.68
C LYS A 63 -1.37 -4.44 -11.36
N ASP A 64 -1.55 -5.10 -12.51
CA ASP A 64 -0.48 -5.70 -13.32
C ASP A 64 0.52 -6.56 -12.50
N GLY A 65 -0.01 -7.37 -11.57
CA GLY A 65 0.77 -8.24 -10.70
C GLY A 65 1.52 -7.55 -9.56
N LYS A 66 1.23 -6.27 -9.29
CA LYS A 66 1.81 -5.47 -8.20
C LYS A 66 0.72 -4.97 -7.25
N ILE A 67 1.10 -4.60 -6.04
CA ILE A 67 0.19 -3.95 -5.08
C ILE A 67 0.32 -2.44 -5.27
N ALA A 68 -0.76 -1.83 -5.76
CA ALA A 68 -0.87 -0.40 -6.03
C ALA A 68 -1.57 0.32 -4.87
N HIS A 69 -0.99 1.42 -4.39
CA HIS A 69 -1.52 2.28 -3.32
C HIS A 69 -1.97 3.60 -3.94
N PHE A 70 -3.29 3.79 -4.06
CA PHE A 70 -3.89 4.92 -4.76
C PHE A 70 -4.15 6.08 -3.81
N PHE A 71 -3.82 7.30 -4.24
CA PHE A 71 -3.90 8.52 -3.43
C PHE A 71 -4.79 9.63 -4.02
N LEU A 72 -5.37 9.40 -5.19
CA LEU A 72 -6.34 10.30 -5.84
C LEU A 72 -7.39 9.44 -6.57
N ILE A 73 -8.68 9.80 -6.41
CA ILE A 73 -9.77 9.43 -7.33
C ILE A 73 -10.40 10.73 -7.81
#